data_AF-A0A0N4WJD0-F1
#
_entry.id   AF-A0A0N4WJD0-F1
#
_cell.length_a   1.000
_cell.length_b   1.000
_cell.length_c   1.000
_cell.angle_alpha   90.00
_cell.angle_beta   90.00
_cell.angle_gamma   90.00
#
_symmetry.space_group_name_H-M   'P 1'
#
loop_
_entity.id
_entity.type
_entity.pdbx_description
1 polymer ?
#
loop_
_entity_poly.entity_id
_entity_poly.type
_entity_poly.pdbx_seq_one_letter_code
_entity_poly.pdbx_strand_id
1 'polypeptide(L)'
;MDSIQKSLEGLSLEEKVTKLVKRLADSEEHNVKLKEKAAQVEKLTKANSALEKKLEKANQILLKTEDAKGKLEELCRELQRMNKQIREDSLNKVRLLEHERHQAVEQLRGALKYKEKDNYWQEYNKAKDIEIKLLKTKLEAAEILAQKSALEKEELTRTFVEGTARIGGALENEKALREEVGRILCSSNTILILFAILSLMPRRIPTIEGACLTSQFLEGSCFRTFRSIKKC
;
A
#
# COMPACT_ATOMS: atom_id res chain seq x y z
N MET A 1 107.46 -74.64 1.38
CA MET A 1 108.14 -75.96 1.45
C MET A 1 109.06 -76.01 2.68
N ASP A 2 109.83 -74.96 2.94
CA ASP A 2 110.84 -74.92 4.02
C ASP A 2 110.30 -75.14 5.45
N SER A 3 109.07 -74.68 5.74
CA SER A 3 108.42 -74.91 7.05
C SER A 3 108.04 -76.39 7.29
N ILE A 4 107.76 -77.13 6.20
CA ILE A 4 107.41 -78.55 6.27
C ILE A 4 108.67 -79.39 6.51
N GLN A 5 109.75 -79.10 5.78
CA GLN A 5 111.04 -79.76 5.98
C GLN A 5 111.59 -79.56 7.39
N LYS A 6 111.62 -78.30 7.89
CA LYS A 6 112.07 -78.00 9.26
C LYS A 6 111.28 -78.69 10.37
N SER A 7 110.02 -79.03 10.14
CA SER A 7 109.16 -79.69 11.14
C SER A 7 109.22 -81.22 11.11
N LEU A 8 109.99 -81.79 10.17
CA LEU A 8 110.18 -83.23 9.96
C LEU A 8 111.62 -83.70 10.20
N GLU A 9 112.55 -82.81 10.55
CA GLU A 9 113.93 -83.15 10.94
C GLU A 9 113.96 -83.79 12.34
N GLY A 10 114.82 -84.81 12.55
CA GLY A 10 115.04 -85.47 13.84
C GLY A 10 114.01 -86.53 14.29
N LEU A 11 112.89 -86.68 13.59
CA LEU A 11 111.85 -87.68 13.88
C LEU A 11 112.11 -89.03 13.18
N SER A 12 111.62 -90.13 13.76
CA SER A 12 111.61 -91.45 13.11
C SER A 12 110.70 -91.47 11.88
N LEU A 13 110.88 -92.44 10.98
CA LEU A 13 110.06 -92.57 9.77
C LEU A 13 108.57 -92.70 10.09
N GLU A 14 108.19 -93.51 11.10
CA GLU A 14 106.80 -93.59 11.56
C GLU A 14 106.28 -92.24 12.06
N GLU A 15 107.04 -91.52 12.87
CA GLU A 15 106.63 -90.24 13.47
C GLU A 15 106.44 -89.14 12.41
N LYS A 16 107.28 -89.13 11.36
CA LYS A 16 107.12 -88.23 10.21
C LYS A 16 105.83 -88.54 9.44
N VAL A 17 105.52 -89.82 9.24
CA VAL A 17 104.28 -90.26 8.59
C VAL A 17 103.07 -89.83 9.42
N THR A 18 103.05 -90.06 10.73
CA THR A 18 101.92 -89.65 11.59
C THR A 18 101.69 -88.13 11.58
N LYS A 19 102.76 -87.33 11.60
CA LYS A 19 102.66 -85.86 11.58
C LYS A 19 102.18 -85.31 10.23
N LEU A 20 102.60 -85.93 9.12
CA LEU A 20 102.10 -85.59 7.79
C LEU A 20 100.62 -85.97 7.63
N VAL A 21 100.21 -87.16 8.10
CA VAL A 21 98.81 -87.60 8.08
C VAL A 21 97.92 -86.65 8.90
N LYS A 22 98.33 -86.24 10.10
CA LYS A 22 97.57 -85.28 10.92
C LYS A 22 97.42 -83.92 10.23
N ARG A 23 98.50 -83.38 9.65
CA ARG A 23 98.42 -82.12 8.88
C ARG A 23 97.56 -82.24 7.62
N LEU A 24 97.58 -83.40 6.96
CA LEU A 24 96.72 -83.67 5.81
C LEU A 24 95.25 -83.65 6.25
N ALA A 25 94.90 -84.33 7.34
CA ALA A 25 93.56 -84.31 7.92
C ALA A 25 93.12 -82.89 8.34
N ASP A 26 93.98 -82.14 9.03
CA ASP A 26 93.69 -80.75 9.42
C ASP A 26 93.49 -79.84 8.18
N SER A 27 94.27 -80.05 7.12
CA SER A 27 94.16 -79.34 5.84
C SER A 27 92.88 -79.71 5.08
N GLU A 28 92.46 -80.97 5.11
CA GLU A 28 91.20 -81.43 4.53
C GLU A 28 90.00 -80.81 5.25
N GLU A 29 90.02 -80.80 6.59
CA GLU A 29 89.00 -80.13 7.40
C GLU A 29 88.96 -78.62 7.10
N HIS A 30 90.12 -77.97 6.99
CA HIS A 30 90.20 -76.56 6.58
C HIS A 30 89.63 -76.32 5.19
N ASN A 31 89.86 -77.23 4.24
CA ASN A 31 89.38 -77.12 2.87
C ASN A 31 87.85 -77.30 2.79
N VAL A 32 87.28 -78.20 3.60
CA VAL A 32 85.83 -78.33 3.77
C VAL A 32 85.22 -77.02 4.30
N LYS A 33 85.79 -76.46 5.38
CA LYS A 33 85.35 -75.16 5.93
C LYS A 33 85.47 -74.02 4.93
N LEU A 34 86.52 -74.01 4.09
CA LEU A 34 86.69 -73.02 3.02
C LEU A 34 85.61 -73.15 1.95
N LYS A 35 85.27 -74.38 1.53
CA LYS A 35 84.18 -74.63 0.59
C LYS A 35 82.82 -74.20 1.13
N GLU A 36 82.54 -74.45 2.42
CA GLU A 36 81.32 -73.97 3.08
C GLU A 36 81.24 -72.44 3.12
N LYS A 37 82.34 -71.78 3.50
CA LYS A 37 82.43 -70.32 3.47
C LYS A 37 82.25 -69.77 2.06
N ALA A 38 82.83 -70.40 1.04
CA ALA A 38 82.66 -69.99 -0.36
C ALA A 38 81.18 -70.09 -0.79
N ALA A 39 80.50 -71.19 -0.45
CA ALA A 39 79.07 -71.36 -0.72
C ALA A 39 78.21 -70.33 0.04
N GLN A 40 78.58 -69.97 1.26
CA GLN A 40 77.92 -68.93 2.04
C GLN A 40 78.11 -67.54 1.41
N VAL A 41 79.32 -67.22 0.97
CA VAL A 41 79.62 -65.97 0.24
C VAL A 41 78.77 -65.88 -1.03
N GLU A 42 78.64 -66.96 -1.81
CA GLU A 42 77.81 -66.95 -3.01
C GLU A 42 76.32 -66.69 -2.71
N LYS A 43 75.79 -67.30 -1.64
CA LYS A 43 74.41 -67.05 -1.18
C LYS A 43 74.21 -65.59 -0.74
N LEU A 44 75.16 -65.04 0.00
CA LEU A 44 75.12 -63.65 0.45
C LEU A 44 75.20 -62.66 -0.72
N THR A 45 76.04 -62.92 -1.72
CA THR A 45 76.13 -62.10 -2.93
C THR A 45 74.82 -62.08 -3.71
N LYS A 46 74.15 -63.23 -3.89
CA LYS A 46 72.84 -63.30 -4.54
C LYS A 46 71.78 -62.53 -3.74
N ALA A 47 71.75 -62.70 -2.41
CA ALA A 47 70.84 -61.98 -1.53
C ALA A 47 71.06 -60.46 -1.60
N ASN A 48 72.31 -60.00 -1.56
CA ASN A 48 72.65 -58.57 -1.68
C ASN A 48 72.18 -57.99 -3.02
N SER A 49 72.45 -58.67 -4.14
CA SER A 49 72.00 -58.19 -5.46
C SER A 49 70.46 -58.08 -5.56
N ALA A 50 69.72 -58.95 -4.88
CA ALA A 50 68.27 -58.91 -4.82
C ALA A 50 67.77 -57.76 -3.93
N LEU A 51 68.46 -57.48 -2.83
CA LEU A 51 68.17 -56.36 -1.94
C LEU A 51 68.45 -55.02 -2.62
N GLU A 52 69.57 -54.88 -3.35
CA GLU A 52 69.89 -53.69 -4.13
C GLU A 52 68.81 -53.37 -5.17
N LYS A 53 68.33 -54.38 -5.91
CA LYS A 53 67.23 -54.20 -6.87
C LYS A 53 65.91 -53.81 -6.20
N LYS A 54 65.63 -54.32 -5.00
CA LYS A 54 64.44 -53.94 -4.24
C LYS A 54 64.56 -52.51 -3.70
N LEU A 55 65.74 -52.14 -3.24
CA LEU A 55 66.05 -50.80 -2.76
C LEU A 55 65.88 -49.76 -3.88
N GLU A 56 66.41 -50.03 -5.07
CA GLU A 56 66.28 -49.16 -6.23
C GLU A 56 64.81 -48.95 -6.63
N LYS A 57 64.03 -50.05 -6.68
CA LYS A 57 62.58 -49.97 -6.94
C LYS A 57 61.84 -49.16 -5.88
N ALA A 58 62.19 -49.34 -4.60
CA ALA A 58 61.58 -48.60 -3.50
C ALA A 58 61.89 -47.10 -3.60
N ASN A 59 63.14 -46.73 -3.90
CA ASN A 59 63.55 -45.34 -4.10
C ASN A 59 62.80 -44.70 -5.28
N GLN A 60 62.62 -45.42 -6.38
CA GLN A 60 61.88 -44.92 -7.53
C GLN A 60 60.39 -44.71 -7.23
N ILE A 61 59.78 -45.58 -6.43
CA ILE A 61 58.39 -45.41 -5.97
C ILE A 61 58.28 -44.20 -5.06
N LEU A 62 59.23 -44.03 -4.13
CA LEU A 62 59.26 -42.90 -3.20
C LEU A 62 59.33 -41.57 -3.95
N LEU A 63 60.23 -41.45 -4.93
CA LEU A 63 60.34 -40.24 -5.76
C LEU A 63 59.03 -39.91 -6.48
N LYS A 64 58.41 -40.91 -7.14
CA LYS A 64 57.11 -40.72 -7.81
C LYS A 64 55.99 -40.34 -6.84
N THR A 65 56.04 -40.84 -5.61
CA THR A 65 55.04 -40.52 -4.58
C THR A 65 55.21 -39.09 -4.08
N GLU A 66 56.45 -38.63 -3.91
CA GLU A 66 56.75 -37.24 -3.54
C GLU A 66 56.27 -36.25 -4.62
N ASP A 67 56.53 -36.55 -5.90
CA ASP A 67 56.02 -35.74 -7.02
C ASP A 67 54.49 -35.68 -7.05
N ALA A 68 53.83 -36.83 -6.85
CA ALA A 68 52.37 -36.90 -6.82
C ALA A 68 51.79 -36.12 -5.62
N LYS A 69 52.44 -36.19 -4.46
CA LYS A 69 52.08 -35.41 -3.27
C LYS A 69 52.18 -33.92 -3.55
N GLY A 70 53.27 -33.45 -4.17
CA GLY A 70 53.44 -32.04 -4.54
C GLY A 70 52.30 -31.53 -5.43
N LYS A 71 51.94 -32.28 -6.47
CA LYS A 71 50.81 -31.95 -7.35
C LYS A 71 49.47 -31.88 -6.61
N LEU A 72 49.23 -32.80 -5.67
CA LEU A 72 48.01 -32.79 -4.85
C LEU A 72 47.95 -31.57 -3.91
N GLU A 73 49.08 -31.15 -3.34
CA GLU A 73 49.15 -29.96 -2.51
C GLU A 73 48.87 -28.68 -3.30
N GLU A 74 49.39 -28.57 -4.53
CA GLU A 74 49.12 -27.47 -5.45
C GLU A 74 47.62 -27.39 -5.81
N LEU A 75 47.03 -28.51 -6.22
CA LEU A 75 45.60 -28.58 -6.54
C LEU A 75 44.73 -28.22 -5.32
N CYS A 76 45.11 -28.64 -4.11
CA CYS A 76 44.41 -28.26 -2.88
C CYS A 76 44.46 -26.73 -2.65
N ARG A 77 45.63 -26.10 -2.86
CA ARG A 77 45.79 -24.64 -2.73
C ARG A 77 45.00 -23.89 -3.80
N GLU A 78 44.96 -24.39 -5.04
CA GLU A 78 44.16 -23.82 -6.12
C GLU A 78 42.67 -23.92 -5.84
N LEU A 79 42.19 -25.09 -5.41
CA LEU A 79 40.81 -25.30 -5.05
C LEU A 79 40.37 -24.37 -3.89
N GLN A 80 41.24 -24.17 -2.90
CA GLN A 80 41.00 -23.20 -1.83
C GLN A 80 40.90 -21.75 -2.35
N ARG A 81 41.81 -21.34 -3.25
CA ARG A 81 41.76 -20.03 -3.90
C ARG A 81 40.48 -19.83 -4.71
N MET A 82 40.11 -20.80 -5.54
CA MET A 82 38.89 -20.75 -6.34
C MET A 82 37.63 -20.72 -5.46
N ASN A 83 37.57 -21.53 -4.41
CA ASN A 83 36.43 -21.51 -3.48
C ASN A 83 36.29 -20.17 -2.76
N LYS A 84 37.41 -19.53 -2.38
CA LYS A 84 37.40 -18.18 -1.82
C LYS A 84 36.86 -17.17 -2.84
N GLN A 85 37.36 -17.22 -4.07
CA GLN A 85 36.92 -16.34 -5.15
C GLN A 85 35.41 -16.49 -5.43
N ILE A 86 34.91 -17.72 -5.55
CA ILE A 86 33.48 -17.99 -5.80
C ILE A 86 32.60 -17.41 -4.69
N ARG A 87 33.02 -17.51 -3.42
CA ARG A 87 32.29 -16.93 -2.29
C ARG A 87 32.27 -15.41 -2.36
N GLU A 88 33.41 -14.78 -2.68
CA GLU A 88 33.53 -13.34 -2.83
C GLU A 88 32.68 -12.81 -3.99
N ASP A 89 32.73 -13.47 -5.15
CA ASP A 89 31.93 -13.11 -6.33
C ASP A 89 30.42 -13.26 -6.06
N SER A 90 30.03 -14.33 -5.37
CA SER A 90 28.64 -14.55 -4.97
C SER A 90 28.17 -13.45 -4.00
N LEU A 91 29.00 -13.08 -3.03
CA LEU A 91 28.68 -12.01 -2.08
C LEU A 91 28.55 -10.66 -2.78
N ASN A 92 29.45 -10.34 -3.71
CA ASN A 92 29.41 -9.12 -4.49
C ASN A 92 28.15 -9.05 -5.36
N LYS A 93 27.77 -10.17 -6.00
CA LYS A 93 26.52 -10.26 -6.78
C LYS A 93 25.29 -10.01 -5.92
N VAL A 94 25.22 -10.59 -4.72
CA VAL A 94 24.11 -10.36 -3.78
C VAL A 94 24.03 -8.88 -3.40
N ARG A 95 25.16 -8.24 -3.07
CA ARG A 95 25.19 -6.81 -2.74
C ARG A 95 24.72 -5.91 -3.88
N LEU A 96 25.11 -6.23 -5.12
CA LEU A 96 24.64 -5.51 -6.31
C LEU A 96 23.12 -5.63 -6.47
N LEU A 97 22.59 -6.86 -6.41
CA LEU A 97 21.16 -7.12 -6.53
C LEU A 97 20.36 -6.46 -5.40
N GLU A 98 20.90 -6.45 -4.18
CA GLU A 98 20.29 -5.72 -3.07
C GLU A 98 20.24 -4.22 -3.36
N HIS A 99 21.31 -3.62 -3.88
CA HIS A 99 21.33 -2.21 -4.24
C HIS A 99 20.31 -1.88 -5.34
N GLU A 100 20.27 -2.66 -6.42
CA GLU A 100 19.30 -2.51 -7.51
C GLU A 100 17.86 -2.65 -7.00
N ARG A 101 17.60 -3.62 -6.12
CA ARG A 101 16.29 -3.78 -5.47
C ARG A 101 15.90 -2.56 -4.67
N HIS A 102 16.81 -2.00 -3.85
CA HIS A 102 16.51 -0.79 -3.08
C HIS A 102 16.20 0.40 -4.00
N GLN A 103 16.96 0.56 -5.09
CA GLN A 103 16.70 1.61 -6.07
C GLN A 103 15.33 1.46 -6.74
N ALA A 104 14.95 0.25 -7.15
CA ALA A 104 13.64 -0.02 -7.75
C ALA A 104 12.49 0.24 -6.75
N VAL A 105 12.65 -0.14 -5.49
CA VAL A 105 11.67 0.13 -4.43
C VAL A 105 11.48 1.64 -4.23
N GLU A 106 12.56 2.42 -4.20
CA GLU A 106 12.47 3.88 -4.05
C GLU A 106 11.82 4.54 -5.27
N GLN A 107 12.10 4.08 -6.48
CA GLN A 107 11.41 4.56 -7.69
C GLN A 107 9.91 4.28 -7.63
N LEU A 108 9.51 3.07 -7.23
CA LEU A 108 8.10 2.70 -7.09
C LEU A 108 7.40 3.51 -6.00
N ARG A 109 8.06 3.73 -4.86
CA ARG A 109 7.55 4.61 -3.79
C ARG A 109 7.36 6.04 -4.27
N GLY A 110 8.31 6.57 -5.05
CA GLY A 110 8.19 7.86 -5.70
C GLY A 110 6.96 7.92 -6.60
N ALA A 111 6.84 6.97 -7.54
CA ALA A 111 5.73 6.89 -8.49
C ALA A 111 4.36 6.77 -7.78
N LEU A 112 4.26 5.97 -6.71
CA LEU A 112 3.05 5.86 -5.89
C LEU A 112 2.65 7.20 -5.28
N LYS A 113 3.59 7.91 -4.64
CA LYS A 113 3.33 9.24 -4.06
C LYS A 113 2.85 10.25 -5.11
N TYR A 114 3.45 10.25 -6.30
CA TYR A 114 3.00 11.11 -7.40
C TYR A 114 1.57 10.77 -7.83
N LYS A 115 1.27 9.48 -8.02
CA LYS A 115 -0.07 9.03 -8.42
C LYS A 115 -1.13 9.35 -7.36
N GLU A 116 -0.82 9.17 -6.08
CA GLU A 116 -1.71 9.53 -4.97
C GLU A 116 -2.00 11.04 -4.95
N LYS A 117 -0.95 11.87 -5.12
CA LYS A 117 -1.09 13.31 -5.22
C LYS A 117 -1.94 13.72 -6.42
N ASP A 118 -1.71 13.13 -7.59
CA ASP A 118 -2.47 13.42 -8.81
C ASP A 118 -3.94 13.02 -8.65
N ASN A 119 -4.22 11.86 -8.07
CA ASN A 119 -5.58 11.42 -7.77
C ASN A 119 -6.29 12.40 -6.83
N TYR A 120 -5.61 12.82 -5.75
CA TYR A 120 -6.14 13.80 -4.81
C TYR A 120 -6.50 15.12 -5.51
N TRP A 121 -5.60 15.66 -6.35
CA TRP A 121 -5.88 16.88 -7.11
C TRP A 121 -7.04 16.72 -8.09
N GLN A 122 -7.15 15.57 -8.75
CA GLN A 122 -8.27 15.29 -9.65
C GLN A 122 -9.60 15.24 -8.90
N GLU A 123 -9.67 14.57 -7.76
CA GLU A 123 -10.88 14.50 -6.94
C GLU A 123 -11.26 15.87 -6.36
N TYR A 124 -10.28 16.62 -5.86
CA TYR A 124 -10.47 17.98 -5.38
C TYR A 124 -11.06 18.89 -6.46
N ASN A 125 -10.50 18.85 -7.68
CA ASN A 125 -11.00 19.66 -8.79
C ASN A 125 -12.42 19.26 -9.20
N LYS A 126 -12.73 17.96 -9.24
CA LYS A 126 -14.09 17.47 -9.50
C LYS A 126 -15.09 17.98 -8.45
N ALA A 127 -14.73 17.88 -7.16
CA ALA A 127 -15.57 18.37 -6.07
C ALA A 127 -15.82 19.88 -6.18
N LYS A 128 -14.76 20.65 -6.46
CA LYS A 128 -14.84 22.10 -6.67
C LYS A 128 -15.74 22.47 -7.85
N ASP A 129 -15.64 21.76 -8.97
CA ASP A 129 -16.49 22.00 -10.13
C ASP A 129 -17.97 21.73 -9.84
N ILE A 130 -18.27 20.68 -9.07
CA ILE A 130 -19.63 20.37 -8.61
C ILE A 130 -20.15 21.47 -7.68
N GLU A 131 -19.34 21.94 -6.74
CA GLU A 131 -19.70 23.03 -5.82
C GLU A 131 -20.00 24.33 -6.58
N ILE A 132 -19.15 24.71 -7.54
CA ILE A 132 -19.39 25.87 -8.39
C ILE A 132 -20.71 25.74 -9.16
N LYS A 133 -21.00 24.58 -9.74
CA LYS A 133 -22.27 24.33 -10.45
C LYS A 133 -23.47 24.47 -9.52
N LEU A 134 -23.40 23.88 -8.33
CA LEU A 134 -24.47 23.94 -7.34
C LEU A 134 -24.72 25.37 -6.86
N LEU A 135 -23.65 26.14 -6.62
CA LEU A 135 -23.78 27.55 -6.22
C LEU A 135 -24.40 28.40 -7.33
N LYS A 136 -24.05 28.17 -8.60
CA LYS A 136 -24.70 28.83 -9.75
C LYS A 136 -26.19 28.52 -9.83
N THR A 137 -26.57 27.24 -9.74
CA THR A 137 -27.99 26.85 -9.74
C THR A 137 -28.76 27.44 -8.56
N LYS A 138 -28.15 27.54 -7.37
CA LYS A 138 -28.77 28.23 -6.22
C LYS A 138 -28.97 29.72 -6.48
N LEU A 139 -28.00 30.37 -7.11
CA LEU A 139 -28.09 31.78 -7.48
C LEU A 139 -29.22 32.01 -8.49
N GLU A 140 -29.25 31.23 -9.57
CA GLU A 140 -30.32 31.28 -10.59
C GLU A 140 -31.70 31.04 -9.98
N ALA A 141 -31.83 30.05 -9.08
CA ALA A 141 -33.09 29.79 -8.37
C ALA A 141 -33.52 30.99 -7.48
N ALA A 142 -32.57 31.63 -6.79
CA ALA A 142 -32.85 32.81 -5.98
C ALA A 142 -33.28 34.01 -6.85
N GLU A 143 -32.66 34.20 -8.02
CA GLU A 143 -33.03 35.23 -8.99
C GLU A 143 -34.46 35.01 -9.52
N ILE A 144 -34.83 33.78 -9.89
CA ILE A 144 -36.18 33.43 -10.31
C ILE A 144 -37.20 33.70 -9.20
N LEU A 145 -36.88 33.33 -7.94
CA LEU A 145 -37.76 33.60 -6.80
C LEU A 145 -37.95 35.10 -6.57
N ALA A 146 -36.88 35.89 -6.69
CA ALA A 146 -36.96 37.34 -6.59
C ALA A 146 -37.85 37.93 -7.70
N GLN A 147 -37.66 37.51 -8.96
CA GLN A 147 -38.50 37.92 -10.09
C GLN A 147 -39.97 37.53 -9.89
N LYS A 148 -40.25 36.31 -9.44
CA LYS A 148 -41.60 35.84 -9.12
C LYS A 148 -42.25 36.73 -8.05
N SER A 149 -41.54 37.02 -6.96
CA SER A 149 -42.07 37.89 -5.90
C SER A 149 -42.32 39.33 -6.36
N ALA A 150 -41.51 39.84 -7.30
CA ALA A 150 -41.72 41.15 -7.91
C ALA A 150 -42.98 41.16 -8.77
N LEU A 151 -43.17 40.15 -9.64
CA LEU A 151 -44.36 40.01 -10.48
C LEU A 151 -45.63 39.85 -9.63
N GLU A 152 -45.60 39.02 -8.59
CA GLU A 152 -46.74 38.86 -7.66
C GLU A 152 -47.11 40.19 -6.99
N LYS A 153 -46.11 40.99 -6.57
CA LYS A 153 -46.34 42.32 -6.00
C LYS A 153 -46.95 43.29 -7.01
N GLU A 154 -46.49 43.26 -8.25
CA GLU A 154 -47.05 44.08 -9.34
C GLU A 154 -48.51 43.68 -9.65
N GLU A 155 -48.82 42.38 -9.68
CA GLU A 155 -50.17 41.85 -9.91
C GLU A 155 -51.14 42.23 -8.78
N LEU A 156 -50.69 42.11 -7.52
CA LEU A 156 -51.45 42.58 -6.36
C LEU A 156 -51.69 44.09 -6.41
N THR A 157 -50.68 44.87 -6.81
CA THR A 157 -50.82 46.33 -6.95
C THR A 157 -51.82 46.67 -8.07
N ARG A 158 -51.76 45.98 -9.22
CA ARG A 158 -52.69 46.16 -10.34
C ARG A 158 -54.13 45.84 -9.93
N THR A 159 -54.36 44.67 -9.34
CA THR A 159 -55.70 44.25 -8.90
C THR A 159 -56.27 45.16 -7.83
N PHE A 160 -55.45 45.70 -6.92
CA PHE A 160 -55.86 46.69 -5.94
C PHE A 160 -56.31 48.01 -6.57
N VAL A 161 -55.55 48.54 -7.54
CA VAL A 161 -55.90 49.77 -8.26
C VAL A 161 -57.17 49.57 -9.08
N GLU A 162 -57.29 48.47 -9.82
CA GLU A 162 -58.49 48.13 -10.60
C GLU A 162 -59.73 47.92 -9.72
N GLY A 163 -59.57 47.29 -8.55
CA GLY A 163 -60.63 47.13 -7.56
C GLY A 163 -61.08 48.47 -6.99
N THR A 164 -60.12 49.34 -6.64
CA THR A 164 -60.40 50.70 -6.13
C THR A 164 -61.11 51.55 -7.17
N ALA A 165 -60.68 51.51 -8.43
CA ALA A 165 -61.33 52.23 -9.53
C ALA A 165 -62.77 51.75 -9.77
N ARG A 166 -63.00 50.42 -9.76
CA ARG A 166 -64.34 49.84 -9.89
C ARG A 166 -65.27 50.26 -8.75
N ILE A 167 -64.80 50.19 -7.50
CA ILE A 167 -65.58 50.60 -6.33
C ILE A 167 -65.85 52.11 -6.38
N GLY A 168 -64.84 52.92 -6.73
CA GLY A 168 -64.97 54.37 -6.90
C GLY A 168 -66.05 54.74 -7.89
N GLY A 169 -66.03 54.17 -9.10
CA GLY A 169 -67.06 54.40 -10.11
C GLY A 169 -68.45 53.91 -9.69
N ALA A 170 -68.55 52.77 -9.01
CA ALA A 170 -69.83 52.29 -8.47
C ALA A 170 -70.39 53.24 -7.40
N LEU A 171 -69.53 53.80 -6.56
CA LEU A 171 -69.90 54.73 -5.49
C LEU A 171 -70.30 56.11 -6.05
N GLU A 172 -69.66 56.58 -7.11
CA GLU A 172 -70.07 57.77 -7.86
C GLU A 172 -71.44 57.60 -8.52
N ASN A 173 -71.68 56.45 -9.16
CA ASN A 173 -72.98 56.10 -9.73
C ASN A 173 -74.07 56.03 -8.64
N GLU A 174 -73.76 55.44 -7.48
CA GLU A 174 -74.69 55.34 -6.35
C GLU A 174 -75.04 56.72 -5.79
N LYS A 175 -74.05 57.60 -5.64
CA LYS A 175 -74.27 59.00 -5.26
C LYS A 175 -75.15 59.73 -6.27
N ALA A 176 -74.86 59.61 -7.57
CA ALA A 176 -75.65 60.23 -8.63
C ALA A 176 -77.10 59.74 -8.63
N LEU A 177 -77.32 58.43 -8.42
CA LEU A 177 -78.67 57.86 -8.26
C LEU A 177 -79.39 58.39 -7.02
N ARG A 178 -78.70 58.53 -5.87
CA ARG A 178 -79.27 59.13 -4.66
C ARG A 178 -79.67 60.59 -4.88
N GLU A 179 -78.83 61.36 -5.58
CA GLU A 179 -79.14 62.74 -5.95
C GLU A 179 -80.35 62.83 -6.88
N GLU A 180 -80.44 61.95 -7.87
CA GLU A 180 -81.57 61.90 -8.80
C GLU A 180 -82.88 61.48 -8.13
N VAL A 181 -82.84 60.44 -7.28
CA VAL A 181 -83.99 60.05 -6.44
C VAL A 181 -84.39 61.21 -5.53
N GLY A 182 -83.42 61.93 -4.95
CA GLY A 182 -83.67 63.15 -4.18
C GLY A 182 -84.38 64.23 -5.00
N ARG A 183 -83.95 64.49 -6.24
CA ARG A 183 -84.61 65.43 -7.16
C ARG A 183 -86.04 65.01 -7.49
N ILE A 184 -86.28 63.72 -7.78
CA ILE A 184 -87.61 63.18 -8.08
C ILE A 184 -88.55 63.31 -6.88
N LEU A 185 -88.06 63.01 -5.67
CA LEU A 185 -88.82 63.15 -4.43
C LEU A 185 -89.16 64.61 -4.09
N CYS A 186 -88.28 65.57 -4.43
CA CYS A 186 -88.55 67.00 -4.25
C CYS A 186 -89.48 67.61 -5.32
N SER A 187 -89.43 67.11 -6.57
CA SER A 187 -90.23 67.65 -7.68
C SER A 187 -91.63 67.06 -7.77
N SER A 188 -91.82 65.83 -7.28
CA SER A 188 -93.14 65.24 -7.22
C SER A 188 -93.84 65.73 -5.95
N ASN A 189 -94.98 66.40 -6.11
CA ASN A 189 -95.96 66.70 -5.03
C ASN A 189 -96.47 65.44 -4.30
N THR A 190 -95.86 64.28 -4.49
CA THR A 190 -96.15 63.02 -3.80
C THR A 190 -95.80 63.07 -2.33
N ILE A 191 -94.90 63.93 -1.84
CA ILE A 191 -94.77 64.13 -0.39
C ILE A 191 -96.05 64.79 0.15
N LEU A 192 -96.65 65.74 -0.57
CA LEU A 192 -97.96 66.31 -0.18
C LEU A 192 -99.10 65.29 -0.32
N ILE A 193 -99.05 64.36 -1.28
CA ILE A 193 -100.07 63.31 -1.44
C ILE A 193 -99.90 62.17 -0.41
N LEU A 194 -98.68 61.74 -0.08
CA LEU A 194 -98.46 60.73 0.98
C LEU A 194 -98.73 61.31 2.37
N PHE A 195 -98.42 62.58 2.64
CA PHE A 195 -98.85 63.24 3.89
C PHE A 195 -100.38 63.35 3.97
N ALA A 196 -101.07 63.59 2.84
CA ALA A 196 -102.53 63.57 2.79
C ALA A 196 -103.13 62.15 2.97
N ILE A 197 -102.52 61.10 2.42
CA ILE A 197 -102.99 59.71 2.55
C ILE A 197 -102.70 59.13 3.95
N LEU A 198 -101.53 59.42 4.54
CA LEU A 198 -101.22 59.00 5.93
C LEU A 198 -102.03 59.76 6.98
N SER A 199 -102.56 60.95 6.65
CA SER A 199 -103.50 61.68 7.52
C SER A 199 -104.94 61.14 7.46
N LEU A 200 -105.27 60.26 6.50
CA LEU A 200 -106.60 59.66 6.30
C LEU A 200 -106.67 58.17 6.66
N MET A 201 -105.58 57.57 7.13
CA MET A 201 -105.55 56.17 7.59
C MET A 201 -105.78 56.10 9.11
N PRO A 202 -106.95 55.62 9.57
CA PRO A 202 -107.22 55.44 11.00
C PRO A 202 -106.30 54.39 11.61
N ARG A 203 -105.73 54.73 12.78
CA ARG A 203 -105.04 53.82 13.70
C ARG A 203 -105.87 52.54 13.88
N ARG A 204 -105.42 51.43 13.32
CA ARG A 204 -105.77 50.09 13.80
C ARG A 204 -104.49 49.36 14.19
N ILE A 205 -104.32 49.29 15.50
CA ILE A 205 -103.53 48.30 16.22
C ILE A 205 -104.02 46.91 15.77
N PRO A 206 -103.10 45.97 15.53
CA PRO A 206 -103.25 44.68 16.20
C PRO A 206 -101.95 44.28 16.90
N THR A 207 -102.08 44.09 18.20
CA THR A 207 -101.35 43.10 18.98
C THR A 207 -101.50 41.73 18.34
N ILE A 208 -100.39 41.08 17.95
CA ILE A 208 -100.29 39.62 17.86
C ILE A 208 -98.95 39.20 18.45
N GLU A 209 -99.06 38.34 19.44
CA GLU A 209 -98.01 37.61 20.14
C GLU A 209 -97.29 36.61 19.22
N GLY A 210 -96.00 36.36 19.52
CA GLY A 210 -95.43 35.02 19.46
C GLY A 210 -94.97 34.48 18.10
N ALA A 211 -93.66 34.52 17.86
CA ALA A 211 -92.89 33.33 17.50
C ALA A 211 -91.39 33.58 17.71
N CYS A 212 -90.85 32.83 18.65
CA CYS A 212 -89.44 32.65 18.97
C CYS A 212 -88.78 31.84 17.85
N LEU A 213 -87.61 32.26 17.36
CA LEU A 213 -86.51 31.34 17.04
C LEU A 213 -85.18 32.11 17.13
N THR A 214 -84.38 31.59 18.04
CA THR A 214 -83.02 31.90 18.50
C THR A 214 -81.94 31.81 17.43
N SER A 215 -80.96 32.72 17.46
CA SER A 215 -79.51 32.43 17.62
C SER A 215 -78.70 33.75 17.64
N GLN A 216 -78.31 34.24 18.83
CA GLN A 216 -76.94 34.25 19.39
C GLN A 216 -75.93 35.17 18.65
N PHE A 217 -75.51 36.29 19.25
CA PHE A 217 -74.29 36.44 20.11
C PHE A 217 -73.01 36.11 19.31
N LEU A 218 -72.09 37.03 19.00
CA LEU A 218 -71.27 37.89 19.88
C LEU A 218 -70.90 39.19 19.14
N GLU A 219 -71.17 40.36 19.74
CA GLU A 219 -70.18 41.25 20.39
C GLU A 219 -69.04 41.68 19.45
N GLY A 220 -68.90 42.95 19.05
CA GLY A 220 -68.90 44.09 19.95
C GLY A 220 -67.47 44.36 20.44
N SER A 221 -66.68 45.09 19.64
CA SER A 221 -65.46 45.75 20.10
C SER A 221 -65.21 47.01 19.27
N CYS A 222 -66.11 47.99 19.45
CA CYS A 222 -65.80 49.39 19.24
C CYS A 222 -65.43 49.96 20.61
N PHE A 223 -64.15 49.91 20.99
CA PHE A 223 -63.64 50.61 22.16
C PHE A 223 -62.77 51.79 21.70
N ARG A 224 -63.41 52.96 21.71
CA ARG A 224 -62.89 54.26 22.15
C ARG A 224 -61.40 54.53 21.92
N THR A 225 -61.11 55.45 21.00
CA THR A 225 -60.17 56.55 21.33
C THR A 225 -60.51 57.80 20.53
N PHE A 226 -61.33 58.68 21.12
CA PHE A 226 -61.46 60.09 20.71
C PHE A 226 -61.49 60.96 21.97
N ARG A 227 -60.35 61.60 22.26
CA ARG A 227 -60.11 62.83 23.03
C ARG A 227 -58.57 62.95 23.07
N SER A 228 -57.94 63.99 22.55
CA SER A 228 -58.19 65.37 22.91
C SER A 228 -57.72 66.35 21.84
N ILE A 229 -58.58 67.33 21.57
CA ILE A 229 -58.24 68.64 21.01
C ILE A 229 -57.52 69.46 22.08
N LYS A 230 -56.43 70.14 21.73
CA LYS A 230 -55.99 71.47 22.22
C LYS A 230 -54.80 71.90 21.37
N LYS A 231 -55.01 72.79 20.39
CA LYS A 231 -54.71 74.25 20.47
C LYS A 231 -53.27 74.55 20.91
N CYS A 232 -52.40 74.84 19.94
CA CYS A 232 -51.85 76.17 19.69
C CYS A 232 -51.76 76.36 18.17
#